data_AF-A0A519V1W2-F1
#
_entry.id   AF-A0A519V1W2-F1
#
_cell.length_a   1.000
_cell.length_b   1.000
_cell.length_c   1.000
_cell.angle_alpha   90.00
_cell.angle_beta   90.00
_cell.angle_gamma   90.00
#
_symmetry.space_group_name_H-M   'P 1'
#
loop_
_entity.id
_entity.type
_entity.pdbx_description
1 polymer ?
#
loop_
_entity_poly.entity_id
_entity_poly.type
_entity_poly.pdbx_seq_one_letter_code
_entity_poly.pdbx_strand_id
1 'polypeptide(L)'
;MNVKLNKLQLGVLMLFLGTLLISGIKKTDGLKDYYKKYFPIGVAVKPSDLRGKEKSLILEQFNSITAENAMKMGPIHPSENRYFWPIADSIVEFGVANKIKVRGHCLVWHTQTPFWLFKDSVGQQVSKEVLLG
;
A
#
# COMPACT_ATOMS: atom_id res chain seq x y z
N MET A 1 -12.59 -47.48 -30.24
CA MET A 1 -11.34 -47.75 -30.99
C MET A 1 -10.19 -47.16 -30.17
N ASN A 2 -9.38 -48.00 -29.49
CA ASN A 2 -8.28 -47.52 -28.64
C ASN A 2 -7.03 -47.30 -29.50
N VAL A 3 -6.70 -46.04 -29.77
CA VAL A 3 -5.46 -45.67 -30.48
C VAL A 3 -4.31 -45.71 -29.48
N LYS A 4 -3.38 -46.67 -29.62
CA LYS A 4 -2.13 -46.70 -28.84
C LYS A 4 -1.14 -45.74 -29.50
N LEU A 5 -0.76 -44.68 -28.77
CA LEU A 5 0.28 -43.74 -29.19
C LEU A 5 1.64 -44.43 -29.16
N ASN A 6 2.43 -44.25 -30.24
CA ASN A 6 3.79 -44.77 -30.30
C ASN A 6 4.79 -43.83 -29.60
N LYS A 7 6.02 -44.31 -29.35
CA LYS A 7 7.07 -43.54 -28.65
C LYS A 7 7.37 -42.18 -29.32
N LEU A 8 7.26 -42.10 -30.65
CA LEU A 8 7.47 -40.86 -31.40
C LEU A 8 6.33 -39.87 -31.17
N GLN A 9 5.07 -40.34 -31.20
CA GLN A 9 3.89 -39.53 -30.89
C GLN A 9 3.89 -39.05 -29.44
N LEU A 10 4.37 -39.88 -28.50
CA LEU A 10 4.54 -39.50 -27.10
C LEU A 10 5.61 -38.41 -26.93
N GLY A 11 6.72 -38.50 -27.68
CA GLY A 11 7.77 -37.49 -27.68
C GLY A 11 7.33 -36.15 -28.28
N VAL A 12 6.57 -36.18 -29.38
CA VAL A 12 6.00 -34.97 -30.00
C VAL A 12 4.97 -34.32 -29.05
N LEU A 13 4.14 -35.12 -28.38
CA LEU A 13 3.17 -34.62 -27.41
C LEU A 13 3.84 -33.95 -26.20
N MET A 14 4.93 -34.53 -25.68
CA MET A 14 5.72 -33.90 -24.61
C MET A 14 6.42 -32.61 -25.05
N LEU A 15 6.91 -32.55 -26.29
CA LEU A 15 7.50 -31.33 -26.84
C LEU A 15 6.46 -30.20 -26.97
N PHE A 16 5.25 -30.53 -27.42
CA PHE A 16 4.12 -29.60 -27.53
C PHE A 16 3.60 -29.14 -26.17
N LEU A 17 3.56 -30.02 -25.16
CA LEU A 17 3.22 -29.64 -23.79
C LEU A 17 4.28 -28.70 -23.20
N GLY A 18 5.56 -28.99 -23.47
CA GLY A 18 6.68 -28.15 -23.03
C GLY A 18 6.65 -26.75 -23.62
N THR A 19 6.31 -26.60 -24.90
CA THR A 19 6.19 -25.28 -25.54
C THR A 19 4.94 -24.51 -25.10
N LEU A 20 3.81 -25.19 -24.85
CA LEU A 20 2.62 -24.54 -24.26
C LEU A 20 2.85 -24.04 -22.82
N LEU A 21 3.71 -24.72 -22.05
CA LEU A 21 4.11 -24.28 -20.71
C LEU A 21 5.06 -23.06 -20.75
N ILE A 22 5.81 -22.87 -21.85
CA ILE A 22 6.77 -21.76 -22.01
C ILE A 22 6.10 -20.48 -22.53
N SER A 23 4.90 -20.54 -23.09
CA SER A 23 4.08 -19.34 -23.34
C SER A 23 3.51 -18.78 -22.04
N GLY A 24 4.38 -18.47 -21.09
CA GLY A 24 4.06 -17.67 -19.93
C GLY A 24 3.59 -16.30 -20.41
N ILE A 25 2.41 -15.90 -19.96
CA ILE A 25 1.91 -14.53 -20.10
C ILE A 25 3.02 -13.60 -19.64
N LYS A 26 3.63 -12.83 -20.55
CA LYS A 26 4.56 -11.78 -20.18
C LYS A 26 3.79 -10.80 -19.30
N LYS A 27 4.02 -10.87 -18.00
CA LYS A 27 3.56 -9.85 -17.07
C LYS A 27 4.14 -8.52 -17.56
N THR A 28 3.28 -7.54 -17.78
CA THR A 28 3.71 -6.18 -18.10
C THR A 28 4.43 -5.59 -16.89
N ASP A 29 5.62 -5.04 -17.11
CA ASP A 29 6.38 -4.37 -16.06
C ASP A 29 5.62 -3.14 -15.55
N GLY A 30 5.52 -2.98 -14.23
CA GLY A 30 4.94 -1.80 -13.61
C GLY A 30 5.97 -0.67 -13.45
N LEU A 31 5.51 0.53 -13.08
CA LEU A 31 6.40 1.68 -12.85
C LEU A 31 7.55 1.35 -11.89
N LYS A 32 7.29 0.63 -10.79
CA LYS A 32 8.31 0.18 -9.84
C LYS A 32 9.40 -0.70 -10.46
N ASP A 33 9.09 -1.44 -11.51
CA ASP A 33 10.00 -2.40 -12.13
C ASP A 33 11.01 -1.66 -13.01
N TYR A 34 10.54 -0.67 -13.79
CA TYR A 34 11.40 0.25 -14.55
C TYR A 34 12.39 1.02 -13.66
N TYR A 35 11.97 1.38 -12.44
CA TYR A 35 12.78 2.16 -11.50
C TYR A 35 13.50 1.33 -10.44
N LYS A 36 13.46 0.00 -10.53
CA LYS A 36 13.97 -0.92 -9.48
C LYS A 36 15.43 -0.68 -9.08
N LYS A 37 16.27 -0.21 -10.00
CA LYS A 37 17.70 0.09 -9.76
C LYS A 37 17.96 1.46 -9.13
N TYR A 38 16.95 2.33 -9.06
CA TYR A 38 17.11 3.73 -8.67
C TYR A 38 16.46 4.03 -7.32
N PHE A 39 15.14 3.90 -7.23
CA PHE A 39 14.38 4.26 -6.04
C PHE A 39 12.97 3.64 -6.03
N PRO A 40 12.30 3.58 -4.87
CA PRO A 40 10.90 3.17 -4.78
C PRO A 40 9.97 4.15 -5.52
N ILE A 41 8.92 3.61 -6.14
CA ILE A 41 7.83 4.37 -6.75
C ILE A 41 6.62 4.29 -5.83
N GLY A 42 6.15 5.46 -5.39
CA GLY A 42 5.14 5.61 -4.35
C GLY A 42 3.82 6.20 -4.84
N VAL A 43 2.76 5.92 -4.10
CA VAL A 43 1.41 6.49 -4.31
C VAL A 43 0.75 6.82 -2.96
N ALA A 44 -0.04 7.89 -2.90
CA ALA A 44 -0.87 8.19 -1.74
C ALA A 44 -2.17 7.40 -1.81
N VAL A 45 -2.63 6.84 -0.69
CA VAL A 45 -3.82 5.96 -0.65
C VAL A 45 -4.74 6.31 0.51
N LYS A 46 -6.03 6.05 0.31
CA LYS A 46 -7.07 5.97 1.34
C LYS A 46 -7.58 4.53 1.45
N PRO A 47 -8.30 4.15 2.53
CA PRO A 47 -8.72 2.76 2.75
C PRO A 47 -9.59 2.16 1.63
N SER A 48 -10.33 2.97 0.88
CA SER A 48 -11.12 2.50 -0.26
C SER A 48 -10.25 1.95 -1.39
N ASP A 49 -9.03 2.46 -1.55
CA ASP A 49 -8.14 2.11 -2.66
C ASP A 49 -7.45 0.76 -2.42
N LEU A 50 -7.49 0.25 -1.19
CA LEU A 50 -6.87 -1.02 -0.79
C LEU A 50 -7.69 -2.26 -1.20
N ARG A 51 -8.74 -2.06 -2.02
CA ARG A 51 -9.65 -3.09 -2.51
C ARG A 51 -9.88 -2.92 -4.02
N GLY A 52 -10.58 -3.87 -4.64
CA GLY A 52 -11.03 -3.73 -6.01
C GLY A 52 -9.91 -3.56 -7.04
N LYS A 53 -10.16 -2.74 -8.06
CA LYS A 53 -9.25 -2.51 -9.19
C LYS A 53 -8.06 -1.66 -8.78
N GLU A 54 -8.27 -0.73 -7.84
CA GLU A 54 -7.29 0.18 -7.28
C GLU A 54 -6.20 -0.61 -6.55
N LYS A 55 -6.58 -1.63 -5.75
CA LYS A 55 -5.63 -2.57 -5.15
C LYS A 55 -4.74 -3.20 -6.21
N SER A 56 -5.32 -3.72 -7.29
CA SER A 56 -4.56 -4.37 -8.35
C SER A 56 -3.57 -3.41 -9.00
N LEU A 57 -4.00 -2.18 -9.28
CA LEU A 57 -3.14 -1.13 -9.83
C LEU A 57 -2.01 -0.77 -8.86
N ILE A 58 -2.30 -0.66 -7.55
CA ILE A 58 -1.29 -0.38 -6.53
C ILE A 58 -0.22 -1.48 -6.51
N LEU A 59 -0.66 -2.74 -6.47
CA LEU A 59 0.22 -3.91 -6.42
C LEU A 59 1.01 -4.12 -7.71
N GLU A 60 0.50 -3.67 -8.85
CA GLU A 60 1.20 -3.72 -10.14
C GLU A 60 2.24 -2.60 -10.24
N GLN A 61 1.87 -1.36 -9.90
CA GLN A 61 2.66 -0.18 -10.27
C GLN A 61 3.61 0.30 -9.17
N PHE A 62 3.30 0.09 -7.88
CA PHE A 62 3.99 0.77 -6.78
C PHE A 62 4.63 -0.21 -5.77
N ASN A 63 5.70 0.25 -5.11
CA ASN A 63 6.40 -0.46 -4.02
C ASN A 63 6.64 0.43 -2.78
N SER A 64 5.98 1.59 -2.74
CA SER A 64 5.82 2.42 -1.56
C SER A 64 4.38 2.98 -1.51
N ILE A 65 3.83 3.16 -0.32
CA ILE A 65 2.55 3.86 -0.12
C ILE A 65 2.69 4.93 0.96
N THR A 66 1.85 5.94 0.88
CA THR A 66 1.70 6.99 1.90
C THR A 66 0.22 7.09 2.24
N ALA A 67 -0.15 7.15 3.52
CA ALA A 67 -1.52 7.44 3.89
C ALA A 67 -1.87 8.88 3.47
N GLU A 68 -2.88 9.06 2.62
CA GLU A 68 -3.25 10.38 2.10
C GLU A 68 -3.64 11.36 3.23
N ASN A 69 -4.39 10.85 4.21
CA ASN A 69 -4.86 11.62 5.36
C ASN A 69 -4.78 10.87 6.69
N ALA A 70 -4.89 9.54 6.69
CA ALA A 70 -5.11 8.75 7.91
C ALA A 70 -3.98 8.84 8.94
N MET A 71 -2.78 9.30 8.56
CA MET A 71 -1.62 9.46 9.45
C MET A 71 -1.30 10.93 9.77
N LYS A 72 -2.20 11.87 9.44
CA LYS A 72 -2.07 13.26 9.87
C LYS A 72 -2.49 13.38 11.34
N MET A 73 -2.01 14.44 12.00
CA MET A 73 -2.24 14.66 13.44
C MET A 73 -3.72 14.64 13.81
N GLY A 74 -4.59 15.32 13.05
CA GLY A 74 -6.01 15.42 13.33
C GLY A 74 -6.71 14.05 13.37
N PRO A 75 -6.60 13.22 12.31
CA PRO A 75 -7.15 11.86 12.32
C PRO A 75 -6.59 10.97 13.44
N ILE A 76 -5.28 11.07 13.73
CA ILE A 76 -4.62 10.21 14.73
C ILE A 76 -4.93 10.63 16.16
N HIS A 77 -4.96 11.93 16.46
CA HIS A 77 -5.05 12.46 17.82
C HIS A 77 -6.14 13.55 17.93
N PRO A 78 -7.41 13.21 17.66
CA PRO A 78 -8.48 14.20 17.49
C PRO A 78 -8.84 14.97 18.78
N SER A 79 -8.55 14.44 19.96
CA SER A 79 -8.70 15.12 21.26
C SER A 79 -7.57 14.74 22.22
N GLU A 80 -7.24 15.61 23.18
CA GLU A 80 -6.05 15.55 24.05
C GLU A 80 -5.73 14.15 24.61
N ASN A 81 -6.74 13.42 25.09
CA ASN A 81 -6.57 12.12 25.70
C ASN A 81 -7.09 10.96 24.83
N ARG A 82 -7.19 11.14 23.52
CA ARG A 82 -7.75 10.14 22.60
C ARG A 82 -6.96 10.02 21.31
N TYR A 83 -6.42 8.84 21.09
CA TYR A 83 -5.89 8.42 19.80
C TYR A 83 -6.89 7.56 19.00
N PHE A 84 -6.78 7.59 17.68
CA PHE A 84 -7.56 6.78 16.76
C PHE A 84 -6.70 6.23 15.62
N TRP A 85 -6.19 5.01 15.81
CA TRP A 85 -5.30 4.30 14.90
C TRP A 85 -5.93 3.40 13.82
N PRO A 86 -7.15 2.84 13.96
CA PRO A 86 -7.61 1.75 13.08
C PRO A 86 -7.53 2.02 11.56
N ILE A 87 -7.76 3.26 11.12
CA ILE A 87 -7.66 3.62 9.70
C ILE A 87 -6.20 3.58 9.23
N ALA A 88 -5.28 4.13 10.03
CA ALA A 88 -3.85 4.10 9.73
C ALA A 88 -3.32 2.67 9.76
N ASP A 89 -3.74 1.87 10.74
CA ASP A 89 -3.38 0.46 10.88
C ASP A 89 -3.76 -0.32 9.63
N SER A 90 -4.96 -0.11 9.07
CA SER A 90 -5.38 -0.80 7.84
C SER A 90 -4.45 -0.54 6.63
N ILE A 91 -3.85 0.66 6.56
CA ILE A 91 -2.90 1.02 5.50
C ILE A 91 -1.53 0.39 5.77
N VAL A 92 -1.08 0.38 7.03
CA VAL A 92 0.18 -0.27 7.43
C VAL A 92 0.10 -1.77 7.20
N GLU A 93 -0.98 -2.41 7.63
CA GLU A 93 -1.24 -3.83 7.43
C GLU A 93 -1.22 -4.20 5.95
N PHE A 94 -1.86 -3.40 5.10
CA PHE A 94 -1.79 -3.60 3.65
C PHE A 94 -0.35 -3.50 3.14
N GLY A 95 0.43 -2.51 3.59
CA GLY A 95 1.84 -2.36 3.23
C GLY A 95 2.67 -3.58 3.63
N VAL A 96 2.56 -4.00 4.88
CA VAL A 96 3.26 -5.17 5.45
C VAL A 96 2.90 -6.45 4.70
N ALA A 97 1.59 -6.72 4.53
CA ALA A 97 1.11 -7.94 3.87
C ALA A 97 1.60 -8.08 2.41
N ASN A 98 1.83 -6.96 1.73
CA ASN A 98 2.26 -6.94 0.33
C ASN A 98 3.75 -6.59 0.14
N LYS A 99 4.53 -6.49 1.23
CA LYS A 99 5.95 -6.09 1.21
C LYS A 99 6.19 -4.73 0.52
N ILE A 100 5.27 -3.80 0.71
CA ILE A 100 5.31 -2.43 0.21
C ILE A 100 5.78 -1.51 1.35
N LYS A 101 6.73 -0.61 1.07
CA LYS A 101 7.19 0.36 2.07
C LYS A 101 6.08 1.34 2.44
N VAL A 102 5.97 1.72 3.71
CA VAL A 102 4.99 2.71 4.17
C VAL A 102 5.71 3.97 4.62
N ARG A 103 5.25 5.13 4.14
CA ARG A 103 5.73 6.44 4.58
C ARG A 103 4.69 7.08 5.48
N GLY A 104 5.09 7.45 6.69
CA GLY A 104 4.25 8.25 7.60
C GLY A 104 4.11 9.68 7.10
N HIS A 105 2.88 10.15 6.93
CA HIS A 105 2.57 11.52 6.50
C HIS A 105 1.40 12.06 7.33
N CYS A 106 1.64 12.92 8.33
CA CYS A 106 2.95 13.34 8.86
C CYS A 106 2.84 13.66 10.36
N LEU A 107 3.98 13.74 11.04
CA LEU A 107 4.04 13.90 12.50
C LEU A 107 3.70 15.32 12.97
N VAL A 108 4.20 16.35 12.28
CA VAL A 108 4.00 17.75 12.65
C VAL A 108 3.65 18.53 11.40
N TRP A 109 2.52 19.25 11.46
CA TRP A 109 2.08 20.14 10.41
C TRP A 109 1.27 21.29 11.02
N HIS A 110 1.08 22.39 10.29
CA HIS A 110 0.17 23.46 10.72
C HIS A 110 -1.26 23.22 10.22
N THR A 111 -1.43 22.37 9.21
CA THR A 111 -2.73 22.02 8.60
C THR A 111 -3.15 20.63 9.03
N GLN A 112 -4.46 20.42 9.21
CA GLN A 112 -5.03 19.17 9.73
C GLN A 112 -4.44 18.76 11.09
N THR A 113 -4.06 19.75 11.89
CA THR A 113 -3.63 19.61 13.27
C THR A 113 -4.81 19.87 14.18
N PRO A 114 -5.06 19.02 15.20
CA PRO A 114 -6.23 19.17 16.02
C PRO A 114 -6.14 20.41 16.90
N PHE A 115 -7.29 21.08 17.06
CA PHE A 115 -7.39 22.37 17.75
C PHE A 115 -6.86 22.34 19.19
N TRP A 116 -7.09 21.23 19.89
CA TRP A 116 -6.74 21.07 21.31
C TRP A 116 -5.23 21.21 21.59
N LEU A 117 -4.35 20.99 20.61
CA LEU A 117 -2.91 21.19 20.80
C LEU A 117 -2.54 22.65 21.05
N PHE A 118 -3.34 23.60 20.57
CA PHE A 118 -3.02 25.02 20.67
C PHE A 118 -3.99 25.77 21.54
N LYS A 119 -5.23 25.28 21.67
CA LYS A 119 -6.33 25.98 22.30
C LYS A 119 -7.14 25.05 23.21
N ASP A 120 -7.46 25.53 24.40
CA ASP A 120 -8.32 24.83 25.34
C ASP A 120 -9.81 24.91 24.95
N SER A 121 -10.69 24.34 25.78
CA SER A 121 -12.13 24.31 25.54
C SER A 121 -12.80 25.69 25.52
N VAL A 122 -12.14 26.73 26.02
CA VAL A 122 -12.63 28.12 26.01
C VAL A 122 -11.87 29.02 25.01
N GLY A 123 -10.99 28.43 24.19
CA GLY A 123 -10.26 29.13 23.12
C GLY A 123 -9.01 29.89 23.58
N GLN A 124 -8.55 29.68 24.82
CA GLN A 124 -7.28 30.22 25.31
C GLN A 124 -6.11 29.35 24.89
N GLN A 125 -4.92 29.95 24.82
CA GLN A 125 -3.72 29.19 24.49
C GLN A 125 -3.40 28.19 25.60
N VAL A 126 -3.12 26.94 25.21
CA VAL A 126 -2.73 25.90 26.17
C VAL A 126 -1.34 26.16 26.76
N SER A 127 -1.05 25.55 27.91
CA SER A 127 0.26 25.66 28.55
C SER A 127 1.34 24.89 27.77
N LYS A 128 2.61 25.14 28.10
CA LYS A 128 3.75 24.42 27.50
C LYS A 128 3.66 22.91 27.79
N GLU A 129 3.21 22.55 28.99
CA GLU A 129 3.05 21.17 29.44
C GLU A 129 2.02 20.45 28.58
N VAL A 130 0.86 21.05 28.33
CA VAL A 130 -0.17 20.48 27.45
C VAL A 130 0.32 20.34 26.01
N LEU A 131 1.05 21.33 25.48
CA LEU A 131 1.54 21.29 24.10
C LEU A 131 2.65 20.23 23.89
N LEU A 132 3.50 20.01 24.89
CA LEU A 132 4.69 19.15 24.77
C LEU A 132 4.53 17.75 25.36
N GLY A 133 3.53 17.52 26.23
CA GLY A 133 3.34 16.28 26.98
C GLY A 133 4.17 16.25 28.26
#